data_AF-A0A3E3ED24-F1
#
_entry.id   AF-A0A3E3ED24-F1
#
_cell.length_a   1.000
_cell.length_b   1.000
_cell.length_c   1.000
_cell.angle_alpha   90.00
_cell.angle_beta   90.00
_cell.angle_gamma   90.00
#
_symmetry.space_group_name_H-M   'P 1'
#
loop_
_entity.id
_entity.type
_entity.pdbx_description
1 polymer ?
#
loop_
_entity_poly.entity_id
_entity_poly.type
_entity_poly.pdbx_seq_one_letter_code
_entity_poly.pdbx_strand_id
1 'polypeptide(L)'
;MNINNFFKTLEYLQEEFIPKNNYPKNAIFSNTYKDLDYVLSNNLLKSCNDKYLVFYKENNVLDCIGIDQELNYINKLNSIKIEIPCSLKRDLNTPIIEALKLFDKISSIKEQHYMDIDLIVGVLPMYFFYSDLGNRDKLRSNLLLTPFENNPLKKDIYLAQFEYFIKKYVIFRLTNNFELKNLKFCSISNTIFKEALSNAIINYCFQLVTSGNNELFKESMIMDRIFNELILDSLNG
;
A
#
# COMPACT_ATOMS: atom_id res chain seq x y z
N MET A 1 13.91 -2.31 -22.75
CA MET A 1 13.34 -2.97 -21.55
C MET A 1 12.00 -3.60 -21.94
N ASN A 2 11.83 -4.92 -21.81
CA ASN A 2 10.56 -5.57 -22.15
C ASN A 2 9.63 -5.59 -20.92
N ILE A 3 8.58 -4.77 -20.95
CA ILE A 3 7.63 -4.62 -19.84
C ILE A 3 6.85 -5.91 -19.54
N ASN A 4 6.60 -6.76 -20.54
CA ASN A 4 5.92 -8.04 -20.35
C ASN A 4 6.79 -9.02 -19.55
N ASN A 5 8.11 -8.93 -19.68
CA ASN A 5 9.01 -9.73 -18.85
C ASN A 5 9.00 -9.26 -17.40
N PHE A 6 8.78 -7.97 -17.14
CA PHE A 6 8.61 -7.46 -15.78
C PHE A 6 7.35 -8.02 -15.13
N PHE A 7 6.20 -7.98 -15.82
CA PHE A 7 4.94 -8.50 -15.27
C PHE A 7 5.02 -9.97 -14.88
N LYS A 8 5.75 -10.79 -15.65
CA LYS A 8 6.02 -12.19 -15.30
C LYS A 8 6.79 -12.37 -13.99
N THR A 9 7.47 -11.34 -13.50
CA THR A 9 8.17 -11.41 -12.21
C THR A 9 7.22 -11.22 -11.02
N LEU A 10 6.00 -10.73 -11.22
CA LEU A 10 5.06 -10.32 -10.16
C LEU A 10 4.18 -11.48 -9.67
N GLU A 11 4.79 -12.62 -9.35
CA GLU A 11 4.12 -13.85 -8.89
C GLU A 11 3.08 -13.59 -7.79
N TYR A 12 3.46 -12.88 -6.72
CA TYR A 12 2.53 -12.64 -5.59
C TYR A 12 1.42 -11.64 -5.87
N LEU A 13 1.36 -11.05 -7.06
CA LEU A 13 0.26 -10.21 -7.50
C LEU A 13 -0.68 -10.94 -8.46
N GLN A 14 -0.54 -12.25 -8.62
CA GLN A 14 -1.47 -13.09 -9.39
C GLN A 14 -2.58 -13.63 -8.47
N GLU A 15 -3.78 -13.78 -9.02
CA GLU A 15 -5.03 -14.15 -8.32
C GLU A 15 -4.86 -15.35 -7.38
N GLU A 16 -4.07 -16.34 -7.81
CA GLU A 16 -3.85 -17.59 -7.08
C GLU A 16 -3.15 -17.41 -5.72
N PHE A 17 -2.40 -16.32 -5.54
CA PHE A 17 -1.67 -16.03 -4.30
C PHE A 17 -2.40 -15.07 -3.36
N ILE A 18 -3.46 -14.42 -3.84
CA ILE A 18 -4.18 -13.40 -3.06
C ILE A 18 -5.24 -14.09 -2.19
N PRO A 19 -5.20 -13.89 -0.85
CA PRO A 19 -6.23 -14.42 0.04
C PRO A 19 -7.62 -13.94 -0.36
N LYS A 20 -8.53 -14.89 -0.57
CA LYS A 20 -9.93 -14.62 -0.91
C LYS A 20 -10.76 -14.61 0.36
N ASN A 21 -11.01 -13.42 0.90
CA ASN A 21 -11.88 -13.27 2.06
C ASN A 21 -13.03 -12.30 1.79
N ASN A 22 -14.24 -12.76 2.13
CA ASN A 22 -15.46 -11.96 2.03
C ASN A 22 -15.64 -11.17 3.32
N TYR A 23 -15.13 -9.95 3.33
CA TYR A 23 -15.33 -9.04 4.45
C TYR A 23 -16.78 -8.52 4.49
N PRO A 24 -17.35 -8.34 5.69
CA PRO A 24 -18.70 -7.82 5.84
C PRO A 24 -18.78 -6.38 5.33
N LYS A 25 -19.84 -6.09 4.57
CA LYS A 25 -20.19 -4.73 4.16
C LYS A 25 -20.80 -3.97 5.33
N ASN A 26 -20.66 -2.65 5.35
CA ASN A 26 -21.20 -1.74 6.38
C ASN A 26 -20.72 -2.02 7.82
N ALA A 27 -19.60 -2.72 8.00
CA ALA A 27 -19.03 -3.00 9.30
C ALA A 27 -18.09 -1.88 9.77
N ILE A 28 -18.06 -1.65 11.08
CA ILE A 28 -17.05 -0.78 11.71
C ILE A 28 -15.93 -1.67 12.24
N PHE A 29 -14.77 -1.63 11.59
CA PHE A 29 -13.63 -2.46 11.93
C PHE A 29 -12.77 -1.86 13.04
N SER A 30 -12.17 -2.72 13.86
CA SER A 30 -11.13 -2.33 14.81
C SER A 30 -9.85 -1.95 14.08
N ASN A 31 -9.23 -0.84 14.46
CA ASN A 31 -7.96 -0.39 13.87
C ASN A 31 -6.75 -1.30 14.16
N THR A 32 -6.89 -2.28 15.05
CA THR A 32 -5.79 -3.18 15.46
C THR A 32 -6.26 -4.62 15.47
N TYR A 33 -5.40 -5.52 14.99
CA TYR A 33 -5.65 -6.95 15.03
C TYR A 33 -5.59 -7.48 16.47
N LYS A 34 -6.48 -8.41 16.79
CA LYS A 34 -6.60 -9.03 18.10
C LYS A 34 -6.07 -10.44 18.09
N ASP A 35 -5.60 -10.92 19.23
CA ASP A 35 -5.19 -12.30 19.42
C ASP A 35 -6.37 -13.19 19.80
N LEU A 36 -6.10 -14.50 19.84
CA LEU A 36 -7.07 -15.51 20.25
C LEU A 36 -7.60 -15.27 21.66
N ASP A 37 -6.75 -14.86 22.61
CA ASP A 37 -7.13 -14.61 24.01
C ASP A 37 -8.20 -13.50 24.13
N TYR A 38 -8.03 -12.42 23.36
CA TYR A 38 -9.03 -11.36 23.27
C TYR A 38 -10.37 -11.87 22.72
N VAL A 39 -10.34 -12.69 21.67
CA VAL A 39 -11.55 -13.23 21.03
C VAL A 39 -12.29 -14.19 21.97
N LEU A 40 -11.55 -15.07 22.66
CA LEU A 40 -12.10 -16.01 23.63
C LEU A 40 -12.72 -15.30 24.83
N SER A 41 -12.07 -14.28 25.37
CA SER A 41 -12.59 -13.50 26.51
C SER A 41 -13.88 -12.74 26.18
N ASN A 42 -14.12 -12.41 24.90
CA ASN A 42 -15.35 -11.76 24.44
C ASN A 42 -16.40 -12.75 23.88
N ASN A 43 -16.16 -14.07 24.01
CA ASN A 43 -17.04 -15.14 23.49
C ASN A 43 -17.37 -15.02 21.98
N LEU A 44 -16.44 -14.47 21.19
CA LEU A 44 -16.70 -14.08 19.80
C LEU A 44 -16.55 -15.23 18.79
N LEU A 45 -15.78 -16.28 19.08
CA LEU A 45 -15.62 -17.43 18.14
C LEU A 45 -14.92 -18.66 18.74
N LYS A 46 -15.12 -19.81 18.08
CA LYS A 46 -14.39 -21.09 18.22
C LYS A 46 -13.52 -21.33 16.97
N SER A 47 -12.41 -20.61 16.83
CA SER A 47 -11.52 -20.68 15.65
C SER A 47 -10.08 -20.99 16.07
N CYS A 48 -9.29 -21.59 15.16
CA CYS A 48 -7.88 -21.95 15.37
C CYS A 48 -6.87 -20.91 14.85
N ASN A 49 -7.32 -19.71 14.47
CA ASN A 49 -6.41 -18.64 14.03
C ASN A 49 -5.71 -17.97 15.23
N ASP A 50 -4.51 -17.43 14.99
CA ASP A 50 -3.71 -16.67 15.96
C ASP A 50 -4.11 -15.20 15.99
N LYS A 51 -4.52 -14.64 14.84
CA LYS A 51 -4.90 -13.23 14.70
C LYS A 51 -6.28 -13.06 14.07
N TYR A 52 -6.96 -12.02 14.55
CA TYR A 52 -8.33 -11.70 14.19
C TYR A 52 -8.53 -10.22 13.87
N LEU A 53 -9.37 -9.96 12.88
CA LEU A 53 -9.96 -8.66 12.64
C LEU A 53 -11.33 -8.62 13.33
N VAL A 54 -11.49 -7.71 14.29
CA VAL A 54 -12.72 -7.53 15.07
C VAL A 54 -13.53 -6.38 14.49
N PHE A 55 -14.86 -6.47 14.53
CA PHE A 55 -15.74 -5.46 13.96
C PHE A 55 -17.15 -5.47 14.57
N TYR A 56 -17.90 -4.40 14.34
CA TYR A 56 -19.30 -4.26 14.72
C TYR A 56 -20.20 -4.32 13.48
N LYS A 57 -21.32 -5.05 13.57
CA LYS A 57 -22.41 -5.08 12.56
C LYS A 57 -23.53 -4.09 12.93
N GLU A 58 -24.47 -3.85 12.01
CA GLU A 58 -25.57 -2.84 12.09
C GLU A 58 -26.33 -2.76 13.43
N ASN A 59 -26.37 -3.85 14.22
CA ASN A 59 -27.00 -3.89 15.55
C ASN A 59 -26.00 -3.78 16.72
N ASN A 60 -24.81 -3.19 16.50
CA ASN A 60 -23.68 -3.17 17.43
C ASN A 60 -23.21 -4.57 17.90
N VAL A 61 -23.54 -5.61 17.14
CA VAL A 61 -23.07 -6.97 17.42
C VAL A 61 -21.59 -7.03 17.09
N LEU A 62 -20.78 -7.28 18.12
CA LEU A 62 -19.35 -7.52 18.01
C LEU A 62 -19.12 -8.90 17.38
N ASP A 63 -18.25 -8.98 16.39
CA ASP A 63 -17.92 -10.20 15.65
C ASP A 63 -16.44 -10.14 15.19
N CYS A 64 -15.90 -11.26 14.70
CA CYS A 64 -14.51 -11.30 14.23
C CYS A 64 -14.27 -12.30 13.09
N ILE A 65 -13.19 -12.07 12.34
CA ILE A 65 -12.72 -12.94 11.26
C ILE A 65 -11.25 -13.28 11.53
N GLY A 66 -10.86 -14.54 11.37
CA GLY A 66 -9.46 -14.96 11.43
C GLY A 66 -8.70 -14.53 10.18
N ILE A 67 -7.47 -14.03 10.34
CA ILE A 67 -6.73 -13.31 9.28
C ILE A 67 -5.29 -13.81 9.08
N ASP A 68 -4.96 -15.01 9.55
CA ASP A 68 -3.59 -15.52 9.50
C ASP A 68 -3.08 -15.69 8.05
N GLN A 69 -3.97 -16.04 7.12
CA GLN A 69 -3.65 -16.18 5.71
C GLN A 69 -3.23 -14.84 5.09
N GLU A 70 -3.95 -13.76 5.41
CA GLU A 70 -3.64 -12.40 4.98
C GLU A 70 -2.34 -11.90 5.57
N LEU A 71 -2.12 -12.11 6.87
CA LEU A 71 -0.88 -11.70 7.52
C LEU A 71 0.32 -12.46 6.94
N ASN A 72 0.17 -13.74 6.64
CA ASN A 72 1.20 -14.52 5.95
C ASN A 72 1.47 -13.99 4.54
N TYR A 73 0.43 -13.62 3.79
CA TYR A 73 0.58 -13.01 2.47
C TYR A 73 1.32 -11.66 2.53
N ILE A 74 0.95 -10.77 3.45
CA ILE A 74 1.64 -9.51 3.72
C ILE A 74 3.12 -9.77 4.04
N ASN A 75 3.41 -10.77 4.88
CA ASN A 75 4.79 -11.14 5.24
C ASN A 75 5.58 -11.61 4.01
N LYS A 76 4.99 -12.42 3.13
CA LYS A 76 5.64 -12.85 1.88
C LYS A 76 6.00 -11.66 0.99
N LEU A 77 5.06 -10.73 0.78
CA LEU A 77 5.30 -9.51 0.01
C LEU A 77 6.42 -8.65 0.61
N ASN A 78 6.39 -8.44 1.94
CA ASN A 78 7.37 -7.62 2.65
C ASN A 78 8.76 -8.24 2.74
N SER A 79 8.85 -9.58 2.66
CA SER A 79 10.12 -10.32 2.75
C SER A 79 11.04 -10.13 1.54
N ILE A 80 10.53 -9.60 0.42
CA ILE A 80 11.34 -9.36 -0.78
C ILE A 80 12.43 -8.33 -0.49
N LYS A 81 13.67 -8.75 -0.72
CA LYS A 81 14.87 -7.91 -0.62
C LYS A 81 15.22 -7.34 -1.97
N ILE A 82 15.66 -6.08 -2.00
CA ILE A 82 16.27 -5.50 -3.19
C ILE A 82 17.73 -5.92 -3.21
N GLU A 83 18.06 -6.84 -4.12
CA GLU A 83 19.41 -7.29 -4.38
C GLU A 83 19.84 -6.80 -5.76
N ILE A 84 20.81 -5.88 -5.79
CA ILE A 84 21.29 -5.22 -7.01
C ILE A 84 22.83 -5.16 -7.02
N PRO A 85 23.47 -4.98 -8.20
CA PRO A 85 24.90 -4.78 -8.27
C PRO A 85 25.37 -3.61 -7.38
N CYS A 86 26.45 -3.82 -6.62
CA CYS A 86 26.99 -2.84 -5.68
C CYS A 86 27.25 -1.46 -6.31
N SER A 87 27.63 -1.43 -7.58
CA SER A 87 27.90 -0.20 -8.35
C SER A 87 26.67 0.70 -8.50
N LEU A 88 25.45 0.14 -8.41
CA LEU A 88 24.18 0.85 -8.66
C LEU A 88 23.44 1.22 -7.38
N LYS A 89 24.05 1.01 -6.21
CA LYS A 89 23.42 1.25 -4.91
C LYS A 89 22.91 2.69 -4.73
N ARG A 90 23.50 3.65 -5.44
CA ARG A 90 23.12 5.08 -5.39
C ARG A 90 21.99 5.45 -6.37
N ASP A 91 21.63 4.55 -7.28
CA ASP A 91 20.75 4.85 -8.42
C ASP A 91 19.29 4.43 -8.18
N LEU A 92 18.81 4.45 -6.93
CA LEU A 92 17.46 3.97 -6.58
C LEU A 92 16.34 4.91 -7.02
N ASN A 93 16.59 6.23 -7.05
CA ASN A 93 15.52 7.22 -7.28
C ASN A 93 14.89 7.09 -8.67
N THR A 94 15.68 6.98 -9.74
CA THR A 94 15.15 6.91 -11.11
C THR A 94 14.27 5.68 -11.33
N PRO A 95 14.71 4.44 -10.99
CA PRO A 95 13.86 3.26 -11.06
C PRO A 95 12.60 3.35 -10.20
N ILE A 96 12.66 3.96 -9.00
CA ILE A 96 11.47 4.14 -8.17
C ILE A 96 10.46 5.08 -8.85
N ILE A 97 10.89 6.23 -9.38
CA ILE A 97 10.00 7.17 -10.08
C ILE A 97 9.39 6.53 -11.34
N GLU A 98 10.19 5.77 -12.10
CA GLU A 98 9.69 4.99 -13.24
C GLU A 98 8.62 3.97 -12.80
N ALA A 99 8.84 3.28 -11.67
CA ALA A 99 7.89 2.32 -11.12
C ALA A 99 6.58 3.00 -10.70
N LEU A 100 6.64 4.17 -10.04
CA LEU A 100 5.44 4.95 -9.67
C LEU A 100 4.62 5.32 -10.90
N LYS A 101 5.26 5.84 -11.95
CA LYS A 101 4.61 6.17 -13.22
C LYS A 101 3.95 4.96 -13.88
N LEU A 102 4.63 3.82 -13.85
CA LEU A 102 4.10 2.58 -14.39
C LEU A 102 2.88 2.10 -13.59
N PHE A 103 2.96 2.13 -12.26
CA PHE A 103 1.86 1.74 -11.37
C PHE A 103 0.61 2.59 -11.65
N ASP A 104 0.75 3.92 -11.69
CA ASP A 104 -0.34 4.84 -12.02
C ASP A 104 -0.92 4.61 -13.42
N LYS A 105 -0.05 4.32 -14.39
CA LYS A 105 -0.50 4.04 -15.75
C LYS A 105 -1.34 2.78 -15.80
N ILE A 106 -0.95 1.73 -15.06
CA ILE A 106 -1.71 0.47 -15.01
C ILE A 106 -3.02 0.68 -14.25
N SER A 107 -3.04 1.44 -13.16
CA SER A 107 -4.27 1.71 -12.40
C SER A 107 -5.34 2.45 -13.20
N SER A 108 -4.95 3.19 -14.24
CA SER A 108 -5.90 3.88 -15.14
C SER A 108 -6.52 2.97 -16.21
N ILE A 109 -6.08 1.71 -16.35
CA ILE A 109 -6.59 0.76 -17.36
C ILE A 109 -7.77 0.00 -16.75
N LYS A 110 -8.98 0.21 -17.30
CA LYS A 110 -10.24 -0.39 -16.80
C LYS A 110 -10.24 -1.92 -16.72
N GLU A 111 -9.53 -2.60 -17.62
CA GLU A 111 -9.47 -4.06 -17.72
C GLU A 111 -8.01 -4.51 -17.83
N GLN A 112 -7.21 -4.19 -16.82
CA GLN A 112 -5.84 -4.69 -16.76
C GLN A 112 -5.83 -6.14 -16.24
N HIS A 113 -5.05 -7.00 -16.92
CA HIS A 113 -4.89 -8.43 -16.57
C HIS A 113 -3.47 -8.75 -16.10
N TYR A 114 -2.70 -7.73 -15.71
CA TYR A 114 -1.29 -7.89 -15.38
C TYR A 114 -1.09 -8.25 -13.90
N MET A 115 -2.00 -7.80 -13.04
CA MET A 115 -1.94 -7.97 -11.59
C MET A 115 -3.37 -7.96 -11.02
N ASP A 116 -3.63 -8.71 -9.95
CA ASP A 116 -4.93 -8.75 -9.28
C ASP A 116 -4.94 -7.81 -8.06
N ILE A 117 -4.47 -6.57 -8.27
CA ILE A 117 -4.56 -5.50 -7.28
C ILE A 117 -5.82 -4.68 -7.58
N ASP A 118 -6.60 -4.39 -6.53
CA ASP A 118 -7.67 -3.40 -6.59
C ASP A 118 -7.06 -1.99 -6.67
N LEU A 119 -6.78 -1.56 -7.90
CA LEU A 119 -6.07 -0.33 -8.22
C LEU A 119 -6.97 0.91 -8.27
N ILE A 120 -8.20 0.84 -7.72
CA ILE A 120 -9.21 1.92 -7.77
C ILE A 120 -8.68 3.30 -7.35
N VAL A 121 -7.52 3.35 -6.68
CA VAL A 121 -6.99 4.55 -6.05
C VAL A 121 -5.60 5.00 -6.54
N GLY A 122 -4.88 4.23 -7.36
CA GLY A 122 -3.55 4.60 -7.89
C GLY A 122 -2.48 4.95 -6.83
N VAL A 123 -1.51 5.81 -7.17
CA VAL A 123 -0.45 6.30 -6.25
C VAL A 123 -0.95 7.36 -5.26
N LEU A 124 -2.11 7.99 -5.48
CA LEU A 124 -2.56 9.12 -4.68
C LEU A 124 -2.72 8.80 -3.17
N PRO A 125 -3.28 7.66 -2.74
CA PRO A 125 -3.27 7.30 -1.31
C PRO A 125 -1.88 7.12 -0.74
N MET A 126 -0.92 6.69 -1.56
CA MET A 126 0.46 6.53 -1.12
C MET A 126 1.07 7.87 -0.76
N TYR A 127 0.67 8.97 -1.41
CA TYR A 127 1.03 10.30 -0.93
C TYR A 127 0.63 10.45 0.53
N PHE A 128 -0.63 10.23 0.88
CA PHE A 128 -1.07 10.42 2.26
C PHE A 128 -0.42 9.46 3.27
N PHE A 129 -0.03 8.25 2.87
CA PHE A 129 0.70 7.32 3.74
C PHE A 129 2.19 7.65 3.90
N TYR A 130 2.79 8.35 2.93
CA TYR A 130 4.24 8.62 2.90
C TYR A 130 4.61 10.10 2.99
N SER A 131 3.65 11.04 2.91
CA SER A 131 3.87 12.49 2.94
C SER A 131 4.03 13.06 4.35
N ASP A 132 3.85 12.26 5.40
CA ASP A 132 4.22 12.66 6.76
C ASP A 132 4.36 11.45 7.71
N LEU A 133 5.58 11.18 8.17
CA LEU A 133 5.85 10.22 9.24
C LEU A 133 5.25 10.73 10.58
N GLY A 134 3.99 10.41 10.89
CA GLY A 134 3.55 10.20 12.28
C GLY A 134 3.00 11.36 13.13
N ASN A 135 2.13 12.23 12.63
CA ASN A 135 1.29 13.09 13.49
C ASN A 135 -0.20 12.89 13.16
N ARG A 136 -1.01 12.18 13.97
CA ARG A 136 -1.46 12.38 15.38
C ARG A 136 -2.94 12.77 15.52
N ASP A 137 -3.70 12.85 14.44
CA ASP A 137 -5.16 13.03 14.53
C ASP A 137 -5.95 11.79 14.09
N LYS A 138 -6.79 11.29 15.01
CA LYS A 138 -7.78 10.22 14.75
C LYS A 138 -8.71 10.53 13.57
N LEU A 139 -8.92 11.82 13.27
CA LEU A 139 -9.73 12.24 12.12
C LEU A 139 -9.06 11.88 10.79
N ARG A 140 -7.74 12.09 10.68
CA ARG A 140 -6.97 11.73 9.48
C ARG A 140 -6.86 10.22 9.29
N SER A 141 -6.72 9.45 10.37
CA SER A 141 -6.65 7.98 10.26
C SER A 141 -7.91 7.34 9.67
N ASN A 142 -9.09 7.93 9.90
CA ASN A 142 -10.35 7.41 9.37
C ASN A 142 -10.50 7.73 7.87
N LEU A 143 -10.10 8.94 7.45
CA LEU A 143 -10.11 9.33 6.02
C LEU A 143 -9.14 8.48 5.17
N LEU A 144 -8.03 8.03 5.75
CA LEU A 144 -7.07 7.13 5.09
C LEU A 144 -7.63 5.73 4.81
N LEU A 145 -8.70 5.33 5.50
CA LEU A 145 -9.33 4.01 5.35
C LEU A 145 -10.56 4.04 4.42
N THR A 146 -11.08 5.22 4.08
CA THR A 146 -12.23 5.38 3.17
C THR A 146 -12.04 4.65 1.83
N PRO A 147 -10.87 4.73 1.15
CA PRO A 147 -10.66 3.99 -0.09
C PRO A 147 -10.67 2.47 0.07
N PHE A 148 -10.56 2.00 1.31
CA PHE A 148 -10.49 0.58 1.67
C PHE A 148 -11.75 0.12 2.42
N GLU A 149 -12.88 0.80 2.22
CA GLU A 149 -14.16 0.48 2.88
C GLU A 149 -14.06 0.43 4.40
N ASN A 150 -13.20 1.28 4.98
CA ASN A 150 -12.87 1.28 6.41
C ASN A 150 -12.22 0.00 6.94
N ASN A 151 -11.73 -0.88 6.06
CA ASN A 151 -11.07 -2.13 6.43
C ASN A 151 -9.54 -1.94 6.52
N PRO A 152 -8.95 -2.01 7.73
CA PRO A 152 -7.51 -1.82 7.92
C PRO A 152 -6.67 -2.92 7.27
N LEU A 153 -7.20 -4.14 7.13
CA LEU A 153 -6.51 -5.26 6.49
C LEU A 153 -6.42 -5.09 4.98
N LYS A 154 -7.49 -4.61 4.33
CA LYS A 154 -7.46 -4.24 2.91
C LYS A 154 -6.37 -3.18 2.64
N LYS A 155 -6.29 -2.17 3.50
CA LYS A 155 -5.24 -1.14 3.43
C LYS A 155 -3.84 -1.73 3.58
N ASP A 156 -3.61 -2.59 4.59
CA ASP A 156 -2.29 -3.20 4.82
C ASP A 156 -1.87 -4.14 3.66
N ILE A 157 -2.81 -4.90 3.09
CA ILE A 157 -2.57 -5.70 1.88
C ILE A 157 -2.16 -4.81 0.71
N TYR A 158 -2.92 -3.75 0.43
CA TYR A 158 -2.65 -2.84 -0.68
C TYR A 158 -1.27 -2.18 -0.55
N LEU A 159 -0.89 -1.73 0.65
CA LEU A 159 0.43 -1.16 0.93
C LEU A 159 1.56 -2.17 0.67
N ALA A 160 1.39 -3.42 1.11
CA ALA A 160 2.38 -4.47 0.88
C ALA A 160 2.50 -4.82 -0.62
N GLN A 161 1.39 -4.87 -1.35
CA GLN A 161 1.37 -5.11 -2.80
C GLN A 161 2.06 -3.98 -3.57
N PHE A 162 1.80 -2.73 -3.20
CA PHE A 162 2.46 -1.56 -3.75
C PHE A 162 3.98 -1.59 -3.50
N GLU A 163 4.43 -1.77 -2.26
CA GLU A 163 5.87 -1.85 -1.96
C GLU A 163 6.53 -3.01 -2.73
N TYR A 164 5.88 -4.17 -2.81
CA TYR A 164 6.34 -5.32 -3.60
C TYR A 164 6.53 -4.97 -5.07
N PHE A 165 5.53 -4.33 -5.70
CA PHE A 165 5.58 -3.91 -7.09
C PHE A 165 6.80 -3.01 -7.35
N ILE A 166 7.00 -1.98 -6.53
CA ILE A 166 8.12 -1.05 -6.68
C ILE A 166 9.45 -1.77 -6.50
N LYS A 167 9.60 -2.61 -5.46
CA LYS A 167 10.81 -3.42 -5.22
C LYS A 167 11.15 -4.28 -6.44
N LYS A 168 10.17 -4.99 -6.99
CA LYS A 168 10.35 -5.87 -8.16
C LYS A 168 10.73 -5.07 -9.40
N TYR A 169 10.14 -3.89 -9.61
CA TYR A 169 10.51 -3.03 -10.74
C TYR A 169 11.95 -2.54 -10.60
N VAL A 170 12.36 -2.07 -9.41
CA VAL A 170 13.72 -1.62 -9.14
C VAL A 170 14.74 -2.72 -9.44
N ILE A 171 14.49 -3.94 -8.92
CA ILE A 171 15.35 -5.11 -9.17
C ILE A 171 15.41 -5.37 -10.67
N PHE A 172 14.26 -5.46 -11.35
CA PHE A 172 14.20 -5.74 -12.78
C PHE A 172 14.95 -4.67 -13.59
N ARG A 173 14.72 -3.39 -13.31
CA ARG A 173 15.30 -2.26 -14.03
C ARG A 173 16.82 -2.20 -13.93
N LEU A 174 17.35 -2.53 -12.75
CA LEU A 174 18.78 -2.44 -12.44
C LEU A 174 19.56 -3.73 -12.73
N THR A 175 18.89 -4.85 -13.01
CA THR A 175 19.55 -6.13 -13.33
C THR A 175 19.41 -6.54 -14.80
N ASN A 176 18.35 -6.11 -15.50
CA ASN A 176 18.04 -6.57 -16.86
C ASN A 176 18.99 -6.03 -17.95
N ASN A 177 19.88 -5.08 -17.63
CA ASN A 177 20.84 -4.48 -18.58
C ASN A 177 22.28 -4.97 -18.38
N PHE A 178 22.54 -5.83 -17.39
CA PHE A 178 23.90 -6.24 -17.07
C PHE A 178 24.14 -7.67 -17.50
N GLU A 179 25.26 -7.92 -18.19
CA GLU A 179 25.84 -9.25 -18.21
C GLU A 179 26.22 -9.58 -16.76
N LEU A 180 25.39 -10.40 -16.11
CA LEU A 180 25.49 -10.73 -14.68
C LEU A 180 26.80 -11.46 -14.30
N LYS A 181 27.66 -11.76 -15.28
CA LYS A 181 28.94 -12.42 -15.06
C LYS A 181 29.89 -11.45 -14.33
N ASN A 182 30.26 -11.83 -13.12
CA ASN A 182 31.26 -11.18 -12.24
C ASN A 182 30.81 -9.93 -11.46
N LEU A 183 29.52 -9.62 -11.36
CA LEU A 183 29.04 -8.52 -10.52
C LEU A 183 28.87 -8.95 -9.06
N LYS A 184 29.40 -8.15 -8.14
CA LYS A 184 29.10 -8.29 -6.69
C LYS A 184 27.75 -7.66 -6.40
N PHE A 185 26.85 -8.43 -5.81
CA PHE A 185 25.53 -7.98 -5.37
C PHE A 185 25.56 -7.45 -3.95
N CYS A 186 24.73 -6.45 -3.67
CA CYS A 186 24.43 -5.99 -2.33
C CYS A 186 22.93 -5.93 -2.08
N SER A 187 22.55 -6.17 -0.83
CA SER A 187 21.20 -5.94 -0.34
C SER A 187 21.01 -4.48 0.06
N ILE A 188 19.89 -3.89 -0.35
CA ILE A 188 19.43 -2.58 0.13
C ILE A 188 18.58 -2.81 1.38
N SER A 189 18.88 -2.07 2.46
CA SER A 189 18.07 -2.17 3.68
C SER A 189 16.68 -1.59 3.44
N ASN A 190 15.68 -2.14 4.14
CA ASN A 190 14.30 -1.69 4.02
C ASN A 190 14.16 -0.21 4.40
N THR A 191 14.95 0.28 5.37
CA THR A 191 14.98 1.70 5.77
C THR A 191 15.41 2.60 4.61
N ILE A 192 16.54 2.30 3.96
CA ILE A 192 17.04 3.10 2.83
C ILE A 192 16.02 3.09 1.68
N PHE A 193 15.42 1.93 1.40
CA PHE A 193 14.39 1.83 0.38
C PHE A 193 13.17 2.69 0.71
N LYS A 194 12.67 2.64 1.96
CA LYS A 194 11.49 3.40 2.38
C LYS A 194 11.73 4.91 2.35
N GLU A 195 12.91 5.37 2.74
CA GLU A 195 13.30 6.79 2.61
C GLU A 195 13.32 7.23 1.14
N ALA A 196 13.93 6.45 0.25
CA ALA A 196 13.95 6.74 -1.18
C ALA A 196 12.54 6.73 -1.79
N LEU A 197 11.70 5.76 -1.40
CA LEU A 197 10.31 5.63 -1.85
C LEU A 197 9.46 6.83 -1.41
N SER A 198 9.52 7.22 -0.14
CA SER A 198 8.80 8.38 0.39
C SER A 198 9.15 9.66 -0.38
N ASN A 199 10.45 9.93 -0.54
CA ASN A 199 10.92 11.09 -1.30
C ASN A 199 10.44 11.06 -2.77
N ALA A 200 10.48 9.89 -3.41
CA ALA A 200 10.02 9.73 -4.78
C ALA A 200 8.51 9.96 -4.93
N ILE A 201 7.70 9.45 -4.00
CA ILE A 201 6.23 9.67 -3.97
C ILE A 201 5.92 11.16 -3.84
N ILE A 202 6.53 11.85 -2.88
CA ILE A 202 6.32 13.29 -2.66
C ILE A 202 6.64 14.07 -3.94
N ASN A 203 7.81 13.81 -4.54
CA ASN A 203 8.23 14.47 -5.76
C ASN A 203 7.31 14.18 -6.95
N TYR A 204 6.89 12.93 -7.11
CA TYR A 204 6.01 12.52 -8.19
C TYR A 204 4.61 13.13 -8.06
N CYS A 205 4.03 13.13 -6.87
CA CYS A 205 2.74 13.77 -6.61
C CYS A 205 2.80 15.29 -6.80
N PHE A 206 3.88 15.95 -6.38
CA PHE A 206 4.09 17.38 -6.66
C PHE A 206 4.15 17.69 -8.16
N GLN A 207 4.77 16.81 -8.96
CA GLN A 207 4.79 16.92 -10.43
C GLN A 207 3.39 16.74 -11.05
N LEU A 208 2.57 15.82 -10.52
CA LEU A 208 1.19 15.66 -10.97
C LEU A 208 0.34 16.91 -10.74
N VAL A 209 0.51 17.57 -9.58
CA VAL A 209 -0.19 18.81 -9.25
C VAL A 209 0.23 19.96 -10.16
N THR A 210 1.54 20.16 -10.32
CA THR A 210 2.09 21.30 -11.07
C THR A 210 1.90 21.17 -12.59
N SER A 211 1.73 19.95 -13.11
CA SER A 211 1.44 19.71 -14.53
C SER A 211 -0.04 19.85 -14.91
N GLY A 212 -0.94 20.14 -13.96
CA GLY A 212 -2.35 20.47 -14.23
C GLY A 212 -3.25 19.31 -14.68
N ASN A 213 -2.75 18.07 -14.66
CA ASN A 213 -3.35 16.92 -15.35
C ASN A 213 -4.27 16.02 -14.48
N ASN A 214 -4.61 16.39 -13.25
CA ASN A 214 -5.55 15.61 -12.44
C ASN A 214 -6.56 16.51 -11.71
N GLU A 215 -7.81 16.53 -12.19
CA GLU A 215 -8.95 17.15 -11.49
C GLU A 215 -9.18 16.51 -10.12
N LEU A 216 -8.96 15.20 -9.97
CA LEU A 216 -9.01 14.47 -8.69
C LEU A 216 -8.00 14.96 -7.63
N PHE A 217 -6.85 15.49 -8.06
CA PHE A 217 -5.84 16.07 -7.15
C PHE A 217 -6.16 17.53 -6.81
N LYS A 218 -6.86 18.25 -7.72
CA LYS A 218 -7.47 19.55 -7.36
C LYS A 218 -8.56 19.35 -6.32
N GLU A 219 -9.36 18.30 -6.43
CA GLU A 219 -10.35 17.90 -5.41
C GLU A 219 -9.70 17.49 -4.09
N SER A 220 -8.58 16.77 -4.10
CA SER A 220 -7.86 16.44 -2.85
C SER A 220 -7.21 17.67 -2.20
N MET A 221 -6.71 18.63 -2.99
CA MET A 221 -6.25 19.93 -2.47
C MET A 221 -7.42 20.80 -1.99
N ILE A 222 -8.59 20.70 -2.62
CA ILE A 222 -9.84 21.29 -2.12
C ILE A 222 -10.21 20.65 -0.78
N MET A 223 -10.04 19.32 -0.62
CA MET A 223 -10.26 18.65 0.67
C MET A 223 -9.25 19.08 1.72
N ASP A 224 -7.96 19.23 1.41
CA ASP A 224 -6.97 19.82 2.33
C ASP A 224 -7.30 21.28 2.67
N ARG A 225 -7.87 22.05 1.73
CA ARG A 225 -8.26 23.45 1.92
C ARG A 225 -9.54 23.59 2.76
N ILE A 226 -10.57 22.79 2.47
CA ILE A 226 -11.80 22.64 3.26
C ILE A 226 -11.45 22.16 4.67
N PHE A 227 -10.51 21.23 4.81
CA PHE A 227 -10.06 20.73 6.11
C PHE A 227 -9.32 21.81 6.91
N ASN A 228 -8.47 22.61 6.27
CA ASN A 228 -7.81 23.75 6.91
C ASN A 228 -8.81 24.86 7.30
N GLU A 229 -9.83 25.12 6.48
CA GLU A 229 -10.91 26.07 6.79
C GLU A 229 -11.79 25.57 7.95
N LEU A 230 -12.17 24.29 7.96
CA LEU A 230 -12.95 23.68 9.05
C LEU A 230 -12.18 23.64 10.39
N ILE A 231 -10.85 23.46 10.35
CA ILE A 231 -10.01 23.55 11.56
C ILE A 231 -9.95 24.99 12.07
N LEU A 232 -9.79 25.97 11.18
CA LEU A 232 -9.75 27.39 11.55
C LEU A 232 -11.07 27.88 12.16
N ASP A 233 -12.21 27.41 11.64
CA ASP A 233 -13.52 27.74 12.22
C ASP A 233 -13.74 27.08 13.59
N SER A 234 -13.17 25.89 13.84
CA SER A 234 -13.24 25.21 15.15
C SER A 234 -12.32 25.78 16.23
N LEU A 235 -11.31 26.57 15.84
CA LEU A 235 -10.36 27.21 16.75
C LEU A 235 -10.72 28.68 17.04
N ASN A 236 -11.62 29.27 16.25
CA ASN A 236 -12.12 30.64 16.41
C ASN A 236 -13.54 30.71 17.01
N GLY A 237 -14.08 29.58 17.49
CA GLY A 237 -15.37 29.47 18.18
C GLY A 237 -15.24 29.18 19.67
#